data_AF-A0A8S3U3P4-F1
#
_entry.id   AF-A0A8S3U3P4-F1
#
_cell.length_a   1.000
_cell.length_b   1.000
_cell.length_c   1.000
_cell.angle_alpha   90.00
_cell.angle_beta   90.00
_cell.angle_gamma   90.00
#
_symmetry.space_group_name_H-M   'P 1'
#
loop_
_entity.id
_entity.type
_entity.pdbx_description
1 polymer ?
#
loop_
_entity_poly.entity_id
_entity_poly.type
_entity_poly.pdbx_seq_one_letter_code
_entity_poly.pdbx_strand_id
1 'polypeptide(L)'
;MFNWEIRKLKIAKLIKSSNPDVIAFQEVRCGDSKNENQILELQKLIPAYKWSFFKCSNKVQKIKHSIKKGYNKEGIGILSKLEVLNAKAEELPYTYGPDTNKRLLIHVKLIQEDHVVNIINVHFSYDRQQQCGNAAALLDYVFSKKYIIQ
;
A
#
# COMPACT_ATOMS: atom_id res chain seq x y z
N MET A 1 -22.10 -5.42 -3.31
CA MET A 1 -22.45 -4.26 -2.46
C MET A 1 -21.27 -3.94 -1.55
N PHE A 2 -20.52 -2.87 -1.83
CA PHE A 2 -19.32 -2.49 -1.07
C PHE A 2 -19.69 -1.49 0.03
N ASN A 3 -19.88 -1.97 1.26
CA ASN A 3 -20.04 -1.10 2.43
C ASN A 3 -18.72 -0.99 3.19
N TRP A 4 -17.97 0.09 2.91
CA TRP A 4 -16.68 0.35 3.55
C TRP A 4 -16.79 0.49 5.07
N GLU A 5 -17.84 1.12 5.57
CA GLU A 5 -18.02 1.38 7.01
C GLU A 5 -18.13 0.07 7.81
N ILE A 6 -18.76 -0.96 7.23
CA ILE A 6 -18.80 -2.30 7.83
C ILE A 6 -17.49 -3.06 7.60
N ARG A 7 -16.93 -2.99 6.38
CA ARG A 7 -15.71 -3.73 6.01
C ARG A 7 -14.51 -3.30 6.85
N LYS A 8 -14.34 -2.01 7.13
CA LYS A 8 -13.21 -1.51 7.94
C LYS A 8 -13.23 -2.04 9.36
N LEU A 9 -14.41 -2.21 9.96
CA LEU A 9 -14.56 -2.81 11.29
C LEU A 9 -14.15 -4.29 11.29
N LYS A 10 -14.52 -5.05 10.26
CA LYS A 10 -14.11 -6.46 10.11
C LYS A 10 -12.60 -6.60 9.90
N ILE A 11 -12.01 -5.75 9.04
CA ILE A 11 -10.55 -5.71 8.83
C ILE A 11 -9.84 -5.37 10.15
N ALA A 12 -10.29 -4.34 10.87
CA ALA A 12 -9.70 -3.97 12.16
C ALA A 12 -9.80 -5.10 13.19
N LYS A 13 -10.91 -5.84 13.24
CA LYS A 13 -11.06 -7.03 14.12
C LYS A 13 -10.04 -8.12 13.76
N LEU A 14 -9.88 -8.43 12.47
CA LEU A 14 -8.90 -9.42 12.00
C LEU A 14 -7.46 -9.01 12.35
N ILE A 15 -7.14 -7.74 12.18
CA ILE A 15 -5.81 -7.20 12.52
C ILE A 15 -5.56 -7.31 14.03
N LYS A 16 -6.55 -6.99 14.87
CA LYS A 16 -6.43 -7.13 16.32
C LYS A 16 -6.23 -8.58 16.75
N SER A 17 -6.93 -9.53 16.11
CA SER A 17 -6.83 -10.94 16.47
C SER A 17 -5.55 -11.62 15.98
N SER A 18 -5.06 -11.25 14.79
CA SER A 18 -3.80 -11.78 14.24
C SER A 18 -2.56 -11.07 14.78
N ASN A 19 -2.72 -9.83 15.24
CA ASN A 19 -1.68 -9.02 15.88
C ASN A 19 -0.33 -8.91 15.10
N PRO A 20 -0.31 -8.73 13.76
CA PRO A 20 0.95 -8.58 13.02
C PRO A 20 1.72 -7.32 13.44
N ASP A 21 3.04 -7.29 13.24
CA ASP A 21 3.84 -6.09 13.53
C ASP A 21 3.76 -5.05 12.41
N VAL A 22 3.65 -5.53 11.17
CA VAL A 22 3.58 -4.73 9.95
C VAL A 22 2.51 -5.29 9.04
N ILE A 23 1.75 -4.41 8.38
CA ILE A 23 0.68 -4.78 7.46
C ILE A 23 0.86 -4.01 6.17
N ALA A 24 0.93 -4.73 5.06
CA ALA A 24 0.93 -4.17 3.72
C ALA A 24 -0.45 -4.31 3.09
N PHE A 25 -0.94 -3.24 2.46
CA PHE A 25 -2.25 -3.19 1.83
C PHE A 25 -2.14 -2.84 0.35
N GLN A 26 -2.89 -3.55 -0.49
CA GLN A 26 -3.14 -3.21 -1.88
C GLN A 26 -4.58 -2.74 -2.09
N GLU A 27 -4.84 -2.09 -3.21
CA GLU A 27 -6.17 -1.56 -3.61
C GLU A 27 -6.81 -0.64 -2.55
N VAL A 28 -5.96 0.11 -1.86
CA VAL A 28 -6.39 1.07 -0.84
C VAL A 28 -6.99 2.27 -1.54
N ARG A 29 -8.24 2.58 -1.25
CA ARG A 29 -8.94 3.74 -1.83
C ARG A 29 -8.63 5.03 -1.09
N CYS A 30 -8.58 6.12 -1.86
CA CYS A 30 -8.35 7.47 -1.35
C CYS A 30 -9.19 8.51 -2.12
N GLY A 31 -9.43 9.64 -1.46
CA GLY A 31 -10.05 10.81 -2.05
C GLY A 31 -9.06 11.80 -2.64
N ASP A 32 -9.53 13.03 -2.84
CA ASP A 32 -8.71 14.10 -3.39
C ASP A 32 -7.79 14.73 -2.33
N SER A 33 -8.17 14.67 -1.05
CA SER A 33 -7.33 15.05 0.07
C SER A 33 -6.42 13.91 0.50
N LYS A 34 -5.16 14.23 0.83
CA LYS A 34 -4.18 13.26 1.37
C LYS A 34 -4.67 12.58 2.66
N ASN A 35 -5.50 13.28 3.45
CA ASN A 35 -6.03 12.79 4.72
C ASN A 35 -7.28 11.91 4.56
N GLU A 36 -7.81 11.78 3.35
CA GLU A 36 -8.98 10.98 3.05
C GLU A 36 -8.55 9.66 2.41
N ASN A 37 -8.13 8.71 3.24
CA ASN A 37 -7.76 7.38 2.74
C ASN A 37 -8.11 6.28 3.74
N GLN A 38 -8.26 5.07 3.21
CA GLN A 38 -8.66 3.90 4.00
C GLN A 38 -7.62 3.48 5.05
N ILE A 39 -6.33 3.78 4.85
CA ILE A 39 -5.26 3.48 5.82
C ILE A 39 -5.46 4.30 7.09
N LEU A 40 -5.67 5.61 6.96
CA LEU A 40 -5.90 6.49 8.11
C LEU A 40 -7.21 6.14 8.85
N GLU A 41 -8.24 5.72 8.11
CA GLU A 41 -9.48 5.25 8.74
C GLU A 41 -9.30 3.94 9.50
N LEU A 42 -8.51 3.01 8.98
CA LEU A 42 -8.15 1.79 9.70
C LEU A 42 -7.29 2.13 10.93
N GLN A 43 -6.28 2.99 10.78
CA GLN A 43 -5.36 3.38 11.85
C GLN A 43 -6.11 3.90 13.09
N LYS A 44 -7.17 4.70 12.90
CA LYS A 44 -8.04 5.16 14.00
C LYS A 44 -8.70 4.03 14.79
N LEU A 45 -8.97 2.88 14.17
CA LEU A 45 -9.58 1.71 14.81
C LEU A 45 -8.54 0.79 15.49
N ILE A 46 -7.27 0.91 15.11
CA ILE A 46 -6.14 0.09 15.59
C ILE A 46 -4.96 0.99 15.99
N PRO A 47 -5.09 1.79 17.06
CA PRO A 47 -4.12 2.83 17.44
C PRO A 47 -2.73 2.30 17.83
N ALA A 48 -2.58 0.98 18.04
CA ALA A 48 -1.27 0.35 18.25
C ALA A 48 -0.33 0.48 17.03
N TYR A 49 -0.89 0.62 15.83
CA TYR A 49 -0.12 0.80 14.59
C TYR A 49 0.12 2.29 14.35
N LYS A 50 1.06 2.87 15.09
CA LYS A 50 1.32 4.32 15.12
C LYS A 50 1.87 4.87 13.80
N TRP A 51 2.55 4.02 13.04
CA TRP A 51 3.23 4.42 11.81
C TRP A 51 2.42 4.03 10.59
N SER A 52 2.30 4.96 9.64
CA SER A 52 1.61 4.73 8.38
C SER A 52 2.32 5.39 7.22
N PHE A 53 2.31 4.72 6.07
CA PHE A 53 2.77 5.30 4.81
C PHE A 53 1.83 4.86 3.69
N PHE A 54 1.46 5.79 2.83
CA PHE A 54 0.45 5.55 1.82
C PHE A 54 0.70 6.41 0.57
N LYS A 55 0.47 5.83 -0.61
CA LYS A 55 0.60 6.50 -1.90
C LYS A 55 -0.56 6.14 -2.82
N CYS A 56 -1.34 7.13 -3.25
CA CYS A 56 -2.29 7.01 -4.37
C CYS A 56 -1.56 7.07 -5.72
N SER A 57 -2.01 6.32 -6.71
CA SER A 57 -1.55 6.43 -8.11
C SER A 57 -2.68 6.56 -9.11
N ASN A 58 -3.68 5.70 -9.03
CA ASN A 58 -4.64 5.51 -10.12
C ASN A 58 -5.97 6.16 -9.82
N LYS A 59 -6.58 6.77 -10.83
CA LYS A 59 -8.02 7.07 -10.78
C LYS A 59 -8.76 5.75 -10.94
N VAL A 60 -9.82 5.58 -10.18
CA VAL A 60 -10.67 4.39 -10.23
C VAL A 60 -12.08 4.76 -10.62
N GLN A 61 -12.74 3.84 -11.32
CA GLN A 61 -14.17 4.00 -11.59
C GLN A 61 -14.93 4.04 -10.26
N LYS A 62 -15.93 4.92 -10.20
CA LYS A 62 -16.87 4.95 -9.08
C LYS A 62 -17.61 3.61 -9.04
N ILE A 63 -17.51 2.91 -7.90
CA ILE A 63 -18.28 1.68 -7.70
C ILE A 63 -19.77 2.04 -7.71
N LYS A 64 -20.54 1.45 -8.63
CA LYS A 64 -21.99 1.58 -8.66
C LYS A 64 -22.56 1.15 -7.29
N HIS A 65 -23.39 2.00 -6.69
CA HIS A 65 -23.97 1.80 -5.34
C HIS A 65 -22.97 1.85 -4.16
N SER A 66 -21.82 2.53 -4.32
CA SER A 66 -21.01 2.92 -3.16
C SER A 66 -21.73 3.95 -2.30
N ILE A 67 -21.91 3.65 -1.01
CA ILE A 67 -22.45 4.60 -0.02
C ILE A 67 -21.47 5.76 0.21
N LYS A 68 -20.16 5.50 0.08
CA LYS A 68 -19.12 6.51 0.30
C LYS A 68 -18.77 7.21 -1.01
N LYS A 69 -19.08 8.50 -1.08
CA LYS A 69 -18.61 9.41 -2.15
C LYS A 69 -17.16 9.82 -1.84
N GLY A 70 -16.37 10.09 -2.87
CA GLY A 70 -15.03 10.68 -2.73
C GLY A 70 -13.85 9.73 -2.98
N TYR A 71 -14.00 8.41 -2.82
CA TYR A 71 -12.94 7.44 -3.13
C TYR A 71 -12.76 7.18 -4.63
N ASN A 72 -12.22 8.20 -5.32
CA ASN A 72 -12.01 8.25 -6.76
C ASN A 72 -10.61 7.82 -7.19
N LYS A 73 -9.72 7.50 -6.23
CA LYS A 73 -8.38 7.00 -6.49
C LYS A 73 -8.09 5.73 -5.70
N GLU A 74 -7.09 4.98 -6.13
CA GLU A 74 -6.51 3.86 -5.40
C GLU A 74 -4.99 3.94 -5.31
N GLY A 75 -4.45 3.14 -4.41
CA GLY A 75 -3.04 3.09 -4.11
C GLY A 75 -2.66 1.90 -3.24
N ILE A 76 -1.48 1.99 -2.67
CA ILE A 76 -0.90 1.00 -1.77
C ILE A 76 -0.47 1.67 -0.47
N GLY A 77 -0.46 0.93 0.63
CA GLY A 77 -0.12 1.48 1.93
C GLY A 77 0.43 0.46 2.91
N ILE A 78 1.01 0.95 4.00
CA ILE A 78 1.57 0.17 5.10
C ILE A 78 1.08 0.76 6.43
N LEU A 79 0.81 -0.11 7.40
CA LEU A 79 0.67 0.20 8.82
C LEU A 79 1.71 -0.58 9.62
N SER A 80 2.32 0.03 10.63
CA SER A 80 3.36 -0.59 11.45
C SER A 80 3.24 -0.19 12.92
N LYS A 81 3.50 -1.16 13.81
CA LYS A 81 3.79 -0.93 15.22
C LYS A 81 5.24 -0.49 15.44
N LEU A 82 6.15 -1.01 14.61
CA LEU A 82 7.58 -0.73 14.59
C LEU A 82 7.87 0.66 14.03
N GLU A 83 8.93 1.29 14.52
CA GLU A 83 9.38 2.61 14.09
C GLU A 83 9.77 2.63 12.60
N VAL A 84 9.24 3.61 11.86
CA VAL A 84 9.59 3.84 10.46
C VAL A 84 10.73 4.84 10.38
N LEU A 85 11.91 4.37 9.97
CA LEU A 85 13.08 5.22 9.69
C LEU A 85 12.90 6.02 8.41
N ASN A 86 12.43 5.34 7.37
CA ASN A 86 12.29 5.91 6.04
C ASN A 86 11.19 5.17 5.28
N ALA A 87 10.44 5.90 4.47
CA ALA A 87 9.45 5.33 3.58
C ALA A 87 9.44 6.08 2.25
N LYS A 88 9.45 5.34 1.15
CA LYS A 88 9.35 5.90 -0.20
C LYS A 88 8.48 5.06 -1.11
N ALA A 89 7.95 5.69 -2.14
CA ALA A 89 7.20 5.03 -3.19
C ALA A 89 7.86 5.28 -4.54
N GLU A 90 7.90 4.26 -5.39
CA GLU A 90 8.42 4.36 -6.75
C GLU A 90 7.41 3.78 -7.75
N GLU A 91 7.31 4.42 -8.91
CA GLU A 91 6.51 3.93 -10.03
C GLU A 91 7.25 2.78 -10.71
N LEU A 92 6.52 1.70 -11.01
CA LEU A 92 7.04 0.59 -11.79
C LEU A 92 6.90 0.90 -13.29
N PRO A 93 7.75 0.32 -14.15
CA PRO A 93 7.65 0.50 -15.59
C PRO A 93 6.26 0.16 -16.11
N TYR A 94 5.75 1.01 -16.99
CA TYR A 94 4.48 0.79 -17.69
C TYR A 94 4.78 0.41 -19.14
N THR A 95 4.12 -0.63 -19.63
CA THR A 95 4.08 -0.99 -21.04
C THR A 95 2.64 -0.92 -21.49
N TYR A 96 2.39 -0.37 -22.68
CA TYR A 96 1.03 -0.26 -23.21
C TYR A 96 0.36 -1.64 -23.28
N GLY A 97 -0.84 -1.77 -22.70
CA GLY A 97 -1.55 -3.04 -22.61
C GLY A 97 -2.93 -2.90 -21.96
N PRO A 98 -3.60 -4.04 -21.68
CA PRO A 98 -4.96 -4.06 -21.14
C PRO A 98 -5.03 -3.52 -19.71
N ASP A 99 -3.98 -3.73 -18.92
CA ASP A 99 -3.85 -3.08 -17.63
C ASP A 99 -3.34 -1.65 -17.84
N THR A 100 -4.17 -0.68 -17.48
CA THR A 100 -3.86 0.75 -17.61
C THR A 100 -3.44 1.39 -16.29
N ASN A 101 -3.39 0.60 -15.22
CA ASN A 101 -3.04 1.07 -13.90
C ASN A 101 -1.53 1.32 -13.79
N LYS A 102 -1.16 2.51 -13.31
CA LYS A 102 0.21 2.79 -12.86
C LYS A 102 0.49 1.95 -11.61
N ARG A 103 1.42 1.01 -11.74
CA ARG A 103 1.84 0.15 -10.64
C ARG A 103 2.92 0.86 -9.81
N LEU A 104 2.89 0.65 -8.52
CA LEU A 104 3.78 1.26 -7.55
C LEU A 104 4.40 0.17 -6.69
N LEU A 105 5.60 0.46 -6.19
CA LEU A 105 6.14 -0.16 -4.98
C LEU A 105 6.20 0.88 -3.85
N ILE A 106 6.05 0.42 -2.61
CA ILE A 106 6.43 1.14 -1.40
C ILE A 106 7.57 0.38 -0.76
N HIS A 107 8.65 1.07 -0.41
CA HIS A 107 9.74 0.55 0.40
C HIS A 107 9.78 1.30 1.73
N VAL A 108 9.65 0.57 2.83
CA VAL A 108 9.75 1.09 4.20
C VAL A 108 10.92 0.42 4.92
N LYS A 109 11.76 1.22 5.54
CA LYS A 109 12.79 0.79 6.49
C LYS A 109 12.24 0.92 7.90
N LEU A 110 12.27 -0.18 8.65
CA LEU A 110 11.76 -0.26 10.02
C LEU A 110 12.89 -0.60 10.99
N ILE A 111 12.79 -0.15 12.23
CA ILE A 111 13.61 -0.66 13.34
C ILE A 111 12.84 -1.78 14.03
N GLN A 112 13.46 -2.94 14.13
CA GLN A 112 13.04 -4.00 15.04
C GLN A 112 14.22 -4.34 15.94
N GLU A 113 14.11 -4.00 17.22
CA GLU A 113 15.23 -4.08 18.18
C GLU A 113 16.41 -3.26 17.65
N ASP A 114 17.54 -3.90 17.35
CA ASP A 114 18.75 -3.26 16.78
C ASP A 114 18.95 -3.57 15.29
N HIS A 115 17.92 -4.08 14.62
CA HIS A 115 17.97 -4.48 13.21
C HIS A 115 17.11 -3.58 12.32
N VAL A 116 17.67 -3.23 11.15
CA VAL A 116 16.91 -2.57 10.09
C VAL A 116 16.23 -3.62 9.23
N VAL A 117 14.90 -3.60 9.20
CA VAL A 117 14.07 -4.47 8.37
C VAL A 117 13.53 -3.69 7.18
N ASN A 118 13.76 -4.19 5.97
CA ASN A 118 13.27 -3.60 4.73
C ASN A 118 11.97 -4.32 4.32
N ILE A 119 10.86 -3.57 4.24
CA ILE A 119 9.57 -4.07 3.78
C ILE A 119 9.23 -3.43 2.44
N ILE A 120 8.97 -4.27 1.42
CA ILE A 120 8.53 -3.81 0.11
C ILE A 120 7.12 -4.32 -0.15
N ASN A 121 6.18 -3.39 -0.36
CA ASN A 121 4.82 -3.67 -0.77
C ASN A 121 4.66 -3.31 -2.25
N VAL A 122 4.17 -4.25 -3.04
CA VAL A 122 3.97 -4.08 -4.49
C VAL A 122 2.62 -4.65 -4.91
N HIS A 123 1.99 -4.02 -5.89
CA HIS A 123 0.80 -4.54 -6.55
C HIS A 123 1.05 -4.60 -8.06
N PHE A 124 1.55 -5.74 -8.53
CA PHE A 124 1.89 -5.94 -9.93
C PHE A 124 0.70 -5.84 -10.87
N SER A 125 1.01 -5.61 -12.14
CA SER A 125 0.04 -5.76 -13.22
C SER A 125 -0.49 -7.20 -13.29
N TYR A 126 -1.74 -7.33 -13.72
CA TYR A 126 -2.31 -8.62 -14.11
C TYR A 126 -1.98 -8.96 -15.58
N ASP A 127 -1.52 -8.00 -16.37
CA ASP A 127 -1.02 -8.23 -17.72
C ASP A 127 0.36 -8.90 -17.65
N ARG A 128 0.55 -9.98 -18.41
CA ARG A 128 1.75 -10.82 -18.31
C ARG A 128 3.03 -10.07 -18.71
N GLN A 129 2.97 -9.27 -19.77
CA GLN A 129 4.15 -8.54 -20.25
C GLN A 129 4.56 -7.45 -19.25
N GLN A 130 3.58 -6.68 -18.78
CA GLN A 130 3.82 -5.67 -17.73
C GLN A 130 4.29 -6.31 -16.42
N GLN A 131 3.71 -7.46 -16.03
CA GLN A 131 4.09 -8.17 -14.80
C GLN A 131 5.56 -8.60 -14.80
N CYS A 132 6.07 -9.14 -15.91
CA CYS A 132 7.48 -9.47 -16.04
C CYS A 132 8.38 -8.23 -15.91
N GLY A 133 8.04 -7.13 -16.57
CA GLY A 133 8.79 -5.87 -16.46
C GLY A 133 8.73 -5.26 -15.04
N ASN A 134 7.58 -5.34 -14.39
CA ASN A 134 7.39 -4.92 -13.00
C ASN A 134 8.27 -5.75 -12.03
N ALA A 135 8.31 -7.06 -12.21
CA ALA A 135 9.12 -7.96 -11.39
C ALA A 135 10.62 -7.71 -11.60
N ALA A 136 11.07 -7.55 -12.86
CA ALA A 136 12.45 -7.22 -13.17
C ALA A 136 12.87 -5.89 -12.50
N ALA A 137 12.05 -4.84 -12.61
CA ALA A 137 12.32 -3.56 -11.97
C ALA A 137 12.36 -3.66 -10.43
N LEU A 138 11.51 -4.50 -9.82
CA LEU A 138 11.59 -4.75 -8.38
C LEU A 138 12.91 -5.44 -8.00
N LEU A 139 13.36 -6.43 -8.77
CA LEU A 139 14.62 -7.12 -8.49
C LEU A 139 15.80 -6.16 -8.65
N ASP A 140 15.85 -5.36 -9.72
CA ASP A 140 16.87 -4.34 -9.92
C ASP A 140 16.87 -3.32 -8.78
N TYR A 141 15.68 -2.91 -8.33
CA TYR A 141 15.52 -2.03 -7.18
C TYR A 141 16.12 -2.64 -5.91
N VAL A 142 15.73 -3.88 -5.57
CA VAL A 142 16.21 -4.59 -4.37
C VAL A 142 17.72 -4.81 -4.42
N PHE A 143 18.26 -5.24 -5.55
CA PHE A 143 19.67 -5.61 -5.69
C PHE A 143 20.58 -4.42 -6.01
N SER A 144 20.04 -3.25 -6.31
CA SER A 144 20.86 -2.06 -6.44
C SER A 144 21.55 -1.74 -5.09
N LYS A 145 22.88 -1.53 -5.13
CA LYS A 145 23.72 -1.28 -3.94
C LYS A 145 23.25 -0.11 -3.06
N LYS A 146 22.30 0.70 -3.51
CA LYS A 146 21.68 1.81 -2.76
C LYS A 146 20.78 1.35 -1.60
N TYR A 147 20.30 0.11 -1.58
CA TYR A 147 19.28 -0.31 -0.60
C TYR A 147 19.65 -1.52 0.26
N ILE A 148 20.74 -2.23 -0.07
CA ILE A 148 21.22 -3.40 0.68
C ILE A 148 22.22 -3.02 1.80
N ILE A 149 22.87 -1.85 1.72
CA ILE A 149 23.91 -1.45 2.68
C ILE A 149 23.68 0.01 3.09
N GLN A 150 23.14 0.21 4.29
CA GLN A 150 23.31 1.37 5.18
C GLN A 150 22.64 1.06 6.50
#